data_AF-A0A9X8CS41-F1
#
_entry.id   AF-A0A9X8CS41-F1
#
_cell.length_a   1.000
_cell.length_b   1.000
_cell.length_c   1.000
_cell.angle_alpha   90.00
_cell.angle_beta   90.00
_cell.angle_gamma   90.00
#
_symmetry.space_group_name_H-M   'P 1'
#
loop_
_entity.id
_entity.type
_entity.pdbx_description
1 polymer ?
#
loop_
_entity_poly.entity_id
_entity_poly.type
_entity_poly.pdbx_seq_one_letter_code
_entity_poly.pdbx_strand_id
1 'polypeptide(L)'
;MKLQNLSVKRLFGRVAMGLVLSMSGITIALFLVTKQTAVLLTGGALLLCALVGIFVLTQAFGKRLSQFTADLCQTLDHMIAGNEAPQRPEDSETQLARIGHRLARLYQIMQENRRRVDEERQELQTLVSDISHQVKTPVSNLKMATDTLLEKPMTKAERTDFIRGIRSQTDKLDFLFQALVKTSRLETGVIQLDKKPGRLFDTVAQAMSGIVYAAEKKEIVVSVDCPEDLTVFHDSKWTSEALFNLLDNAVKYTPAGG
;
A
#
# COMPACT_ATOMS: atom_id res chain seq x y z
N MET A 1 18.78 19.40 -28.76
CA MET A 1 17.87 19.98 -29.76
C MET A 1 16.55 20.32 -29.07
N LYS A 2 16.30 21.61 -28.77
CA LYS A 2 15.18 22.09 -27.94
C LYS A 2 13.84 21.96 -28.68
N LEU A 3 13.05 20.94 -28.37
CA LEU A 3 11.68 20.73 -28.86
C LEU A 3 10.60 21.55 -28.11
N GLN A 4 10.98 22.65 -27.45
CA GLN A 4 10.12 23.35 -26.49
C GLN A 4 9.08 24.32 -27.09
N ASN A 5 9.00 24.51 -28.41
CA ASN A 5 8.13 25.54 -28.99
C ASN A 5 7.58 25.24 -30.41
N LEU A 6 7.38 23.97 -30.73
CA LEU A 6 6.64 23.59 -31.93
C LEU A 6 5.15 23.60 -31.60
N SER A 7 4.55 24.79 -31.60
CA SER A 7 3.10 24.92 -31.67
C SER A 7 2.62 24.11 -32.88
N VAL A 8 1.67 23.20 -32.69
CA VAL A 8 1.07 22.39 -33.76
C VAL A 8 0.68 23.27 -34.95
N LYS A 9 0.21 24.49 -34.69
CA LYS A 9 -0.10 25.52 -35.71
C LYS A 9 1.11 25.90 -36.58
N ARG A 10 2.32 26.02 -36.00
CA ARG A 10 3.55 26.33 -36.75
C ARG A 10 4.04 25.14 -37.57
N LEU A 11 3.89 23.91 -37.06
CA LEU A 11 4.24 22.70 -37.81
C LEU A 11 3.33 22.54 -39.03
N PHE A 12 2.01 22.61 -38.83
CA PHE A 12 1.02 22.60 -39.91
C PHE A 12 1.23 23.77 -40.88
N GLY A 13 1.57 24.96 -40.39
CA GLY A 13 1.91 26.11 -41.24
C GLY A 13 3.12 25.86 -42.15
N ARG A 14 4.18 25.19 -41.65
CA ARG A 14 5.35 24.83 -42.47
C ARG A 14 5.01 23.78 -43.54
N VAL A 15 4.19 22.78 -43.19
CA VAL A 15 3.72 21.76 -44.14
C VAL A 15 2.82 22.39 -45.21
N ALA A 16 1.90 23.28 -44.82
CA ALA A 16 1.03 24.03 -45.72
C ALA A 16 1.85 24.89 -46.70
N MET A 17 2.86 25.61 -46.19
CA MET A 17 3.76 26.43 -47.01
C MET A 17 4.52 25.60 -48.04
N GLY A 18 5.06 24.44 -47.64
CA GLY A 18 5.73 23.52 -48.56
C GLY A 18 4.80 22.99 -49.65
N LEU A 19 3.57 22.61 -49.29
CA LEU A 19 2.55 22.17 -50.25
C LEU A 19 2.20 23.27 -51.26
N VAL A 20 1.95 24.49 -50.79
CA VAL A 20 1.61 25.63 -51.66
C VAL A 20 2.77 25.96 -52.61
N LEU A 21 4.01 25.97 -52.12
CA LEU A 21 5.20 26.22 -52.95
C LEU A 21 5.37 25.15 -54.04
N SER A 22 5.21 23.87 -53.68
CA SER A 22 5.30 22.76 -54.65
C SER A 22 4.19 22.83 -55.71
N MET A 23 2.94 23.07 -55.31
CA MET A 23 1.79 23.18 -56.21
C MET A 23 1.88 24.42 -57.11
N SER A 24 2.37 25.53 -56.59
CA SER A 24 2.63 26.76 -57.37
C SER A 24 3.72 26.51 -58.41
N GLY A 25 4.82 25.86 -58.02
CA GLY A 25 5.91 25.48 -58.93
C GLY A 25 5.46 24.56 -60.06
N ILE A 26 4.66 23.54 -59.76
CA ILE A 26 4.10 22.60 -60.75
C ILE A 26 3.17 23.34 -61.72
N THR A 27 2.29 24.20 -61.21
CA THR A 27 1.34 24.95 -62.04
C THR A 27 2.06 25.91 -63.01
N ILE A 28 3.10 26.59 -62.54
CA ILE A 28 3.92 27.50 -63.37
C ILE A 28 4.71 26.71 -64.42
N ALA A 29 5.31 25.57 -64.05
CA ALA A 29 6.04 24.72 -64.98
C ALA A 29 5.13 24.19 -66.11
N LEU A 30 3.93 23.71 -65.76
CA LEU A 30 2.94 23.25 -66.74
C LEU A 30 2.48 24.37 -67.66
N PHE A 31 2.28 25.59 -67.13
CA PHE A 31 1.93 26.76 -67.93
C PHE A 31 3.03 27.14 -68.94
N LEU A 32 4.31 27.09 -68.54
CA LEU A 32 5.43 27.40 -69.42
C LEU A 32 5.53 26.42 -70.60
N VAL A 33 5.20 25.14 -70.38
CA VAL A 33 5.23 24.09 -71.42
C VAL A 33 4.01 24.17 -72.34
N THR A 34 2.80 24.34 -71.79
CA THR A 34 1.54 24.28 -72.58
C THR A 34 1.11 25.62 -73.15
N LYS A 35 1.54 26.76 -72.56
CA LYS A 35 1.09 28.13 -72.86
C LYS A 35 -0.43 28.34 -72.80
N GLN A 36 -1.17 27.43 -72.18
CA GLN A 36 -2.63 27.52 -72.03
C GLN A 36 -3.00 28.24 -70.72
N THR A 37 -3.76 29.33 -70.83
CA THR A 37 -4.25 30.09 -69.66
C THR A 37 -5.20 29.28 -68.77
N ALA A 38 -5.89 28.28 -69.34
CA ALA A 38 -6.77 27.38 -68.60
C ALA A 38 -6.04 26.61 -67.48
N VAL A 39 -4.76 26.26 -67.67
CA VAL A 39 -3.92 25.57 -66.67
C VAL A 39 -3.69 26.45 -65.44
N LEU A 40 -3.55 27.76 -65.63
CA LEU A 40 -3.35 28.71 -64.54
C LEU A 40 -4.62 28.85 -63.68
N LEU A 41 -5.79 28.89 -64.32
CA LEU A 41 -7.08 29.00 -63.64
C LEU A 41 -7.42 27.73 -62.84
N THR A 42 -7.25 26.56 -63.43
CA THR A 42 -7.52 25.28 -62.75
C THR A 42 -6.53 25.00 -61.62
N GLY A 43 -5.24 25.28 -61.83
CA GLY A 43 -4.22 25.17 -60.78
C GLY A 43 -4.45 26.13 -59.63
N GLY A 44 -4.84 27.38 -59.92
CA GLY A 44 -5.21 28.37 -58.90
C GLY A 44 -6.43 27.94 -58.07
N ALA A 45 -7.45 27.38 -58.70
CA ALA A 45 -8.63 26.86 -58.01
C ALA A 45 -8.28 25.67 -57.08
N LEU A 46 -7.44 24.74 -57.54
CA LEU A 46 -6.97 23.61 -56.72
C LEU A 46 -6.13 24.07 -55.52
N LEU A 47 -5.25 25.05 -55.72
CA LEU A 47 -4.46 25.67 -54.65
C LEU A 47 -5.35 26.29 -53.57
N LEU A 48 -6.39 27.03 -53.98
CA LEU A 48 -7.32 27.66 -53.06
C LEU A 48 -8.13 26.60 -52.28
N CYS A 49 -8.57 25.53 -52.94
CA CYS A 49 -9.23 24.40 -52.29
C CYS A 49 -8.33 23.72 -51.25
N ALA A 50 -7.07 23.45 -51.60
CA ALA A 50 -6.10 22.84 -50.70
C ALA A 50 -5.80 23.73 -49.47
N LEU A 51 -5.67 25.05 -49.68
CA LEU A 51 -5.48 26.02 -48.59
C LEU A 51 -6.66 26.02 -47.61
N VAL A 52 -7.89 26.04 -48.13
CA VAL A 52 -9.11 25.98 -47.32
C VAL A 52 -9.19 24.66 -46.55
N GLY A 53 -8.91 23.53 -47.20
CA GLY A 53 -8.90 22.21 -46.56
C GLY A 53 -7.89 22.10 -45.41
N ILE A 54 -6.66 22.57 -45.64
CA ILE A 54 -5.61 22.58 -44.60
C ILE A 54 -5.98 23.50 -43.44
N PHE A 55 -6.57 24.67 -43.73
CA PHE A 55 -7.02 25.60 -42.70
C PHE A 55 -8.11 24.98 -41.81
N VAL A 56 -9.12 24.34 -42.42
CA VAL A 56 -10.20 23.65 -41.70
C VAL A 56 -9.65 22.49 -40.86
N LEU A 57 -8.77 21.65 -41.42
CA LEU A 57 -8.13 20.55 -40.70
C LEU A 57 -7.33 21.04 -39.47
N THR A 58 -6.56 22.12 -39.64
CA THR A 58 -5.74 22.68 -38.55
C THR A 58 -6.61 23.23 -37.42
N GLN A 59 -7.72 23.90 -37.76
CA GLN A 59 -8.69 24.40 -36.76
C GLN A 59 -9.41 23.26 -36.04
N ALA A 60 -9.88 22.25 -36.78
CA ALA A 60 -10.57 21.10 -36.23
C ALA A 60 -9.67 20.30 -35.27
N PHE A 61 -8.45 19.98 -35.70
CA PHE A 61 -7.48 19.27 -34.86
C PHE A 61 -7.08 20.09 -33.63
N GLY A 62 -6.84 21.40 -33.80
CA GLY A 62 -6.51 22.30 -32.69
C GLY A 62 -7.62 22.38 -31.62
N LYS A 63 -8.89 22.49 -32.04
CA LYS A 63 -10.04 22.50 -31.12
C LYS A 63 -10.16 21.17 -30.38
N ARG A 64 -10.08 20.04 -31.09
CA ARG A 64 -10.16 18.69 -30.49
C ARG A 64 -9.06 18.45 -29.45
N LEU A 65 -7.83 18.82 -29.77
CA LEU A 65 -6.69 18.66 -28.87
C LEU A 65 -6.82 19.55 -27.62
N SER A 66 -7.30 20.79 -27.79
CA SER A 66 -7.53 21.71 -26.67
C SER A 66 -8.62 21.21 -25.73
N GLN A 67 -9.74 20.70 -26.27
CA GLN A 67 -10.83 20.12 -25.47
C GLN A 67 -10.33 18.91 -24.67
N PHE A 68 -9.67 17.96 -25.33
CA PHE A 68 -9.10 16.80 -24.65
C PHE A 68 -8.12 17.19 -23.53
N THR A 69 -7.24 18.16 -23.79
CA THR A 69 -6.27 18.62 -22.78
C THR A 69 -6.97 19.26 -21.59
N ALA A 70 -8.03 20.04 -21.84
CA ALA A 70 -8.84 20.63 -20.78
C ALA A 70 -9.56 19.55 -19.95
N ASP A 71 -10.18 18.57 -20.60
CA ASP A 71 -10.88 17.46 -19.93
C ASP A 71 -9.90 16.62 -19.09
N LEU A 72 -8.69 16.37 -19.62
CA LEU A 72 -7.65 15.63 -18.92
C LEU A 72 -7.11 16.40 -17.70
N CYS A 73 -6.86 17.71 -17.84
CA CYS A 73 -6.46 18.56 -16.72
C CYS A 73 -7.55 18.62 -15.65
N GLN A 74 -8.82 18.81 -16.04
CA GLN A 74 -9.94 18.81 -15.11
C GLN A 74 -10.05 17.47 -14.38
N THR A 75 -9.91 16.35 -15.10
CA THR A 75 -9.92 15.01 -14.50
C THR A 75 -8.77 14.86 -13.49
N LEU A 76 -7.57 15.34 -13.81
CA LEU A 76 -6.43 15.33 -12.89
C LEU A 76 -6.71 16.19 -11.65
N ASP A 77 -7.29 17.37 -11.81
CA ASP A 77 -7.63 18.25 -10.68
C ASP A 77 -8.66 17.59 -9.75
N HIS A 78 -9.67 16.91 -10.31
CA HIS A 78 -10.63 16.12 -9.52
C HIS A 78 -9.96 14.94 -8.79
N MET A 79 -9.01 14.27 -9.43
CA MET A 79 -8.23 13.20 -8.81
C MET A 79 -7.34 13.71 -7.68
N ILE A 80 -6.69 14.87 -7.85
CA ILE A 80 -5.84 15.51 -6.83
C ILE A 80 -6.68 15.98 -5.65
N ALA A 81 -7.85 16.57 -5.90
CA ALA A 81 -8.80 16.95 -4.86
C ALA A 81 -9.41 15.74 -4.13
N GLY A 82 -9.32 14.53 -4.71
CA GLY A 82 -9.89 13.30 -4.17
C GLY A 82 -11.41 13.23 -4.29
N ASN A 83 -12.01 14.02 -5.18
CA ASN A 83 -13.45 14.20 -5.26
C ASN A 83 -14.13 13.13 -6.12
N GLU A 84 -13.55 12.75 -7.26
CA GLU A 84 -14.22 11.88 -8.23
C GLU A 84 -13.28 10.93 -8.96
N ALA A 85 -13.82 9.76 -9.32
CA ALA A 85 -13.14 8.80 -10.17
C ALA A 85 -13.13 9.29 -11.63
N PRO A 86 -12.02 9.11 -12.36
CA PRO A 86 -11.95 9.47 -13.77
C PRO A 86 -12.99 8.69 -14.58
N GLN A 87 -13.75 9.41 -15.43
CA GLN A 87 -14.69 8.79 -16.34
C GLN A 87 -13.92 7.89 -17.33
N ARG A 88 -14.40 6.66 -17.50
CA ARG A 88 -13.80 5.69 -18.42
C ARG A 88 -14.24 6.09 -19.83
N PRO A 89 -13.32 6.44 -20.75
CA PRO A 89 -13.72 6.70 -22.13
C PRO A 89 -14.33 5.41 -22.70
N GLU A 90 -15.55 5.48 -23.22
CA GLU A 90 -16.25 4.33 -23.81
C GLU A 90 -15.60 3.85 -25.12
N ASP A 91 -14.88 4.73 -25.80
CA ASP A 91 -14.39 4.47 -27.16
C ASP A 91 -12.92 4.05 -27.17
N SER A 92 -12.65 2.81 -27.62
CA SER A 92 -11.39 2.08 -27.38
C SER A 92 -10.31 2.33 -28.45
N GLU A 93 -10.66 2.98 -29.56
CA GLU A 93 -9.83 2.92 -30.78
C GLU A 93 -8.73 3.99 -30.83
N THR A 94 -8.83 5.06 -30.04
CA THR A 94 -7.88 6.18 -30.11
C THR A 94 -6.72 6.05 -29.12
N GLN A 95 -5.52 6.53 -29.50
CA GLN A 95 -4.38 6.65 -28.58
C GLN A 95 -4.71 7.49 -27.33
N LEU A 96 -5.67 8.42 -27.45
CA LEU A 96 -6.17 9.28 -26.37
C LEU A 96 -6.98 8.48 -25.33
N ALA A 97 -7.81 7.54 -25.78
CA ALA A 97 -8.55 6.64 -24.88
C ALA A 97 -7.61 5.75 -24.05
N ARG A 98 -6.50 5.31 -24.64
CA ARG A 98 -5.47 4.54 -23.92
C ARG A 98 -4.85 5.35 -22.78
N ILE A 99 -4.68 6.67 -22.94
CA ILE A 99 -4.20 7.55 -21.87
C ILE A 99 -5.24 7.63 -20.76
N GLY A 100 -6.53 7.84 -21.11
CA GLY A 100 -7.63 7.84 -20.14
C GLY A 100 -7.70 6.55 -19.31
N HIS A 101 -7.59 5.38 -19.94
CA HIS A 101 -7.55 4.09 -19.22
C HIS A 101 -6.36 3.96 -18.27
N ARG A 102 -5.16 4.41 -18.68
CA ARG A 102 -3.98 4.37 -17.82
C ARG A 102 -4.14 5.30 -16.62
N LEU A 103 -4.73 6.48 -16.83
CA LEU A 103 -5.02 7.42 -15.77
C LEU A 103 -6.05 6.85 -14.77
N ALA A 104 -7.10 6.21 -15.27
CA ALA A 104 -8.07 5.52 -14.43
C ALA A 104 -7.44 4.39 -13.61
N ARG A 105 -6.57 3.58 -14.22
CA ARG A 105 -5.82 2.55 -13.50
C ARG A 105 -4.91 3.14 -12.42
N LEU A 106 -4.21 4.25 -12.72
CA LEU A 106 -3.37 4.94 -11.76
C LEU A 106 -4.20 5.45 -10.56
N TYR A 107 -5.37 6.06 -10.82
CA TYR A 107 -6.28 6.50 -9.78
C TYR A 107 -6.72 5.36 -8.85
N GLN A 108 -7.07 4.21 -9.43
CA GLN A 108 -7.45 3.02 -8.65
C GLN A 108 -6.31 2.52 -7.76
N ILE A 109 -5.08 2.46 -8.28
CA ILE A 109 -3.90 2.09 -7.48
C ILE A 109 -3.65 3.11 -6.36
N MET A 110 -3.82 4.41 -6.63
CA MET A 110 -3.65 5.47 -5.63
C MET A 110 -4.71 5.39 -4.54
N GLN A 111 -5.97 5.16 -4.90
CA GLN A 111 -7.06 4.99 -3.93
C GLN A 111 -6.86 3.75 -3.07
N GLU A 112 -6.47 2.63 -3.67
CA GLU A 112 -6.16 1.41 -2.93
C GLU A 112 -4.98 1.60 -1.97
N ASN A 113 -3.91 2.26 -2.41
CA ASN A 113 -2.80 2.61 -1.52
C ASN A 113 -3.23 3.55 -0.40
N ARG A 114 -4.12 4.52 -0.68
CA ARG A 114 -4.64 5.43 0.36
C ARG A 114 -5.45 4.66 1.40
N ARG A 115 -6.36 3.79 0.96
CA ARG A 115 -7.14 2.90 1.82
C ARG A 115 -6.23 2.06 2.70
N ARG A 116 -5.20 1.44 2.12
CA ARG A 116 -4.21 0.65 2.86
C ARG A 116 -3.46 1.46 3.92
N VAL A 117 -3.03 2.68 3.58
CA VAL A 117 -2.36 3.57 4.54
C VAL A 117 -3.30 3.99 5.67
N ASP A 118 -4.57 4.28 5.36
CA ASP A 118 -5.57 4.61 6.37
C ASP A 118 -5.89 3.42 7.28
N GLU A 119 -5.95 2.20 6.72
CA GLU A 119 -6.10 0.95 7.47
C GLU A 119 -4.91 0.69 8.40
N GLU A 120 -3.68 0.76 7.88
CA GLU A 120 -2.44 0.62 8.67
C GLU A 120 -2.40 1.67 9.80
N ARG A 121 -2.83 2.90 9.53
CA ARG A 121 -2.92 3.96 10.54
C ARG A 121 -3.96 3.64 11.61
N GLN A 122 -5.12 3.13 11.23
CA GLN A 122 -6.18 2.77 12.16
C GLN A 122 -5.75 1.58 13.04
N GLU A 123 -5.13 0.57 12.47
CA GLU A 123 -4.55 -0.58 13.19
C GLU A 123 -3.51 -0.12 14.21
N LEU A 124 -2.59 0.77 13.83
CA LEU A 124 -1.61 1.35 14.75
C LEU A 124 -2.28 2.15 15.89
N GLN A 125 -3.32 2.92 15.60
CA GLN A 125 -4.05 3.67 16.63
C GLN A 125 -4.73 2.73 17.64
N THR A 126 -5.38 1.67 17.15
CA THR A 126 -5.99 0.64 18.00
C THR A 126 -4.93 -0.06 18.85
N LEU A 127 -3.81 -0.48 18.25
CA LEU A 127 -2.71 -1.13 18.96
C LEU A 127 -2.15 -0.26 20.09
N VAL A 128 -1.87 1.01 19.81
CA VAL A 128 -1.36 1.98 20.81
C VAL A 128 -2.38 2.19 21.93
N SER A 129 -3.66 2.30 21.60
CA SER A 129 -4.74 2.43 22.58
C SER A 129 -4.80 1.20 23.50
N ASP A 130 -4.79 0.00 22.93
CA ASP A 130 -4.89 -1.26 23.67
C ASP A 130 -3.69 -1.46 24.60
N ILE A 131 -2.47 -1.20 24.12
CA ILE A 131 -1.25 -1.24 24.95
C ILE A 131 -1.37 -0.23 26.10
N SER A 132 -1.82 1.00 25.82
CA SER A 132 -1.99 2.03 26.84
C SER A 132 -2.95 1.58 27.94
N HIS A 133 -4.07 0.96 27.57
CA HIS A 133 -5.02 0.39 28.52
C HIS A 133 -4.40 -0.77 29.33
N GLN A 134 -3.72 -1.69 28.67
CA GLN A 134 -3.08 -2.85 29.32
C GLN A 134 -1.95 -2.46 30.27
N VAL A 135 -1.25 -1.35 30.01
CA VAL A 135 -0.20 -0.80 30.90
C VAL A 135 -0.79 0.01 32.05
N LYS A 136 -1.87 0.78 31.82
CA LYS A 136 -2.47 1.65 32.85
C LYS A 136 -2.96 0.87 34.08
N THR A 137 -3.50 -0.34 33.89
CA THR A 137 -4.00 -1.18 34.98
C THR A 137 -2.91 -1.64 35.96
N PRO A 138 -1.83 -2.34 35.54
CA PRO A 138 -0.77 -2.75 36.45
C PRO A 138 -0.07 -1.55 37.10
N VAL A 139 0.10 -0.43 36.38
CA VAL A 139 0.67 0.81 36.96
C VAL A 139 -0.22 1.39 38.07
N SER A 140 -1.54 1.44 37.86
CA SER A 140 -2.50 1.90 38.89
C SER A 140 -2.48 0.98 40.11
N ASN A 141 -2.40 -0.33 39.90
CA ASN A 141 -2.33 -1.32 40.98
C ASN A 141 -1.02 -1.21 41.78
N LEU A 142 0.11 -0.98 41.10
CA LEU A 142 1.40 -0.71 41.74
C LEU A 142 1.31 0.53 42.64
N LYS A 143 0.77 1.63 42.10
CA LYS A 143 0.60 2.88 42.87
C LYS A 143 -0.28 2.67 44.10
N MET A 144 -1.43 2.02 43.95
CA MET A 144 -2.33 1.72 45.08
C MET A 144 -1.65 0.85 46.14
N ALA A 145 -0.91 -0.18 45.71
CA ALA A 145 -0.18 -1.06 46.62
C ALA A 145 0.92 -0.31 47.39
N THR A 146 1.68 0.55 46.71
CA THR A 146 2.73 1.37 47.35
C THR A 146 2.14 2.42 48.28
N ASP A 147 1.06 3.10 47.89
CA ASP A 147 0.40 4.12 48.72
C ASP A 147 -0.14 3.46 50.00
N THR A 148 -0.76 2.28 49.89
CA THR A 148 -1.24 1.52 51.05
C THR A 148 -0.11 1.09 51.98
N LEU A 149 1.03 0.65 51.42
CA LEU A 149 2.23 0.27 52.19
C LEU A 149 2.85 1.44 52.96
N LEU A 150 2.70 2.67 52.45
CA LEU A 150 3.23 3.89 53.05
C LEU A 150 2.30 4.45 54.14
N GLU A 151 0.98 4.40 53.93
CA GLU A 151 0.00 5.08 54.79
C GLU A 151 -0.53 4.21 55.94
N LYS A 152 -0.67 2.90 55.74
CA LYS A 152 -1.35 2.03 56.70
C LYS A 152 -0.39 1.19 57.54
N PRO A 153 -0.52 1.18 58.88
CA PRO A 153 0.14 0.18 59.70
C PRO A 153 -0.41 -1.20 59.35
N MET A 154 0.48 -2.18 59.20
CA MET A 154 0.13 -3.54 58.80
C MET A 154 1.13 -4.54 59.37
N THR A 155 0.70 -5.79 59.49
CA THR A 155 1.52 -6.90 59.94
C THR A 155 2.61 -7.25 58.91
N LYS A 156 3.60 -8.03 59.35
CA LYS A 156 4.67 -8.54 58.47
C LYS A 156 4.12 -9.43 57.35
N ALA A 157 3.06 -10.19 57.63
CA ALA A 157 2.39 -11.05 56.66
C ALA A 157 1.69 -10.22 55.56
N GLU A 158 0.84 -9.26 55.94
CA GLU A 158 0.15 -8.37 54.99
C GLU A 158 1.15 -7.59 54.12
N ARG A 159 2.23 -7.06 54.73
CA ARG A 159 3.31 -6.39 53.99
C ARG A 159 3.93 -7.31 52.93
N THR A 160 4.15 -8.58 53.27
CA THR A 160 4.71 -9.57 52.35
C THR A 160 3.76 -9.83 51.18
N ASP A 161 2.45 -9.89 51.44
CA ASP A 161 1.45 -10.10 50.40
C ASP A 161 1.35 -8.91 49.44
N PHE A 162 1.42 -7.67 49.95
CA PHE A 162 1.52 -6.48 49.09
C PHE A 162 2.79 -6.48 48.23
N ILE A 163 3.95 -6.86 48.79
CA ILE A 163 5.21 -6.96 48.02
C ILE A 163 5.11 -8.04 46.93
N ARG A 164 4.48 -9.19 47.22
CA ARG A 164 4.19 -10.21 46.20
C ARG A 164 3.27 -9.69 45.12
N GLY A 165 2.23 -8.93 45.49
CA GLY A 165 1.34 -8.25 44.55
C GLY A 165 2.08 -7.28 43.62
N ILE A 166 2.98 -6.46 44.18
CA ILE A 166 3.85 -5.55 43.42
C ILE A 166 4.70 -6.34 42.43
N ARG A 167 5.40 -7.39 42.88
CA ARG A 167 6.21 -8.24 42.00
C ARG A 167 5.39 -8.81 40.85
N SER A 168 4.19 -9.32 41.12
CA SER A 168 3.30 -9.85 40.08
C SER A 168 2.90 -8.79 39.05
N GLN A 169 2.65 -7.53 39.46
CA GLN A 169 2.35 -6.46 38.50
C GLN A 169 3.58 -6.04 37.68
N THR A 170 4.78 -6.06 38.28
CA THR A 170 6.04 -5.82 37.55
C THR A 170 6.31 -6.92 36.53
N ASP A 171 6.12 -8.19 36.89
CA ASP A 171 6.26 -9.33 35.97
C ASP A 171 5.25 -9.20 34.80
N LYS A 172 4.04 -8.72 35.07
CA LYS A 172 3.03 -8.45 34.02
C LYS A 172 3.46 -7.33 33.07
N LEU A 173 4.06 -6.25 33.58
CA LEU A 173 4.59 -5.17 32.75
C LEU A 173 5.76 -5.64 31.87
N ASP A 174 6.67 -6.45 32.41
CA ASP A 174 7.77 -7.03 31.65
C ASP A 174 7.26 -7.92 30.50
N PHE A 175 6.28 -8.78 30.77
CA PHE A 175 5.62 -9.58 29.74
C PHE A 175 5.02 -8.72 28.62
N LEU A 176 4.28 -7.66 28.96
CA LEU A 176 3.69 -6.74 27.98
C LEU A 176 4.76 -6.02 27.14
N PHE A 177 5.85 -5.60 27.77
CA PHE A 177 6.95 -4.92 27.08
C PHE A 177 7.67 -5.85 26.11
N GLN A 178 7.96 -7.09 26.53
CA GLN A 178 8.56 -8.10 25.66
C GLN A 178 7.65 -8.43 24.47
N ALA A 179 6.35 -8.56 24.71
CA ALA A 179 5.37 -8.78 23.64
C ALA A 179 5.39 -7.62 22.63
N LEU A 180 5.39 -6.37 23.09
CA LEU A 180 5.46 -5.19 22.24
C LEU A 180 6.73 -5.15 21.37
N VAL A 181 7.90 -5.41 21.96
CA VAL A 181 9.17 -5.44 21.22
C VAL A 181 9.16 -6.53 20.15
N LYS A 182 8.60 -7.71 20.45
CA LYS A 182 8.47 -8.80 19.47
C LYS A 182 7.53 -8.44 18.33
N THR A 183 6.34 -7.89 18.64
CA THR A 183 5.38 -7.42 17.63
C THR A 183 6.01 -6.36 16.72
N SER A 184 6.69 -5.37 17.29
CA SER A 184 7.38 -4.33 16.50
C SER A 184 8.45 -4.91 15.56
N ARG A 185 9.22 -5.91 16.03
CA ARG A 185 10.22 -6.59 15.19
C ARG A 185 9.60 -7.46 14.09
N LEU A 186 8.39 -7.99 14.31
CA LEU A 186 7.62 -8.70 13.28
C LEU A 186 7.11 -7.73 12.22
N GLU A 187 6.50 -6.61 12.62
CA GLU A 187 5.96 -5.59 11.69
C GLU A 187 7.04 -4.93 10.83
N THR A 188 8.21 -4.65 11.42
CA THR A 188 9.35 -4.06 10.69
C THR A 188 10.10 -5.06 9.82
N GLY A 189 9.70 -6.33 9.82
CA GLY A 189 10.36 -7.39 9.05
C GLY A 189 11.77 -7.75 9.53
N VAL A 190 12.15 -7.30 10.74
CA VAL A 190 13.41 -7.67 11.39
C VAL A 190 13.41 -9.16 11.75
N ILE A 191 12.24 -9.69 12.12
CA ILE A 191 12.04 -11.13 12.27
C ILE A 191 11.73 -11.72 10.90
N GLN A 192 12.72 -12.38 10.31
CA GLN A 192 12.55 -13.20 9.12
C GLN A 192 12.55 -14.67 9.53
N LEU A 193 11.54 -15.42 9.06
CA LEU A 193 11.44 -16.86 9.32
C LEU A 193 12.44 -17.61 8.44
N ASP A 194 13.33 -18.37 9.07
CA ASP A 194 14.29 -19.24 8.38
C ASP A 194 13.79 -20.68 8.42
N LYS A 195 12.96 -21.04 7.44
CA LYS A 195 12.32 -22.36 7.37
C LYS A 195 13.30 -23.41 6.88
N LYS A 196 13.60 -24.39 7.73
CA LYS A 196 14.46 -25.53 7.42
C LYS A 196 13.71 -26.84 7.66
N PRO A 197 14.06 -27.93 6.96
CA PRO A 197 13.56 -29.25 7.33
C PRO A 197 14.06 -29.59 8.73
N GLY A 198 13.14 -29.85 9.65
CA GLY A 198 13.44 -30.21 11.02
C GLY A 198 12.39 -31.15 11.59
N ARG A 199 12.77 -31.96 12.58
CA ARG A 199 11.85 -32.86 13.28
C ARG A 199 10.87 -32.03 14.10
N LEU A 200 9.58 -32.20 13.86
CA LEU A 200 8.55 -31.46 14.60
C LEU A 200 8.55 -31.83 16.09
N PHE A 201 8.85 -33.10 16.39
CA PHE A 201 8.92 -33.62 17.75
C PHE A 201 9.87 -32.81 18.64
N ASP A 202 11.07 -32.48 18.16
CA ASP A 202 12.07 -31.70 18.92
C ASP A 202 11.55 -30.29 19.23
N THR A 203 10.88 -29.65 18.27
CA THR A 203 10.28 -28.32 18.43
C THR A 203 9.13 -28.32 19.43
N VAL A 204 8.29 -29.37 19.42
CA VAL A 204 7.21 -29.54 20.40
C VAL A 204 7.80 -29.80 21.79
N ALA A 205 8.82 -30.64 21.91
CA ALA A 205 9.51 -30.90 23.17
C ALA A 205 10.13 -29.63 23.78
N GLN A 206 10.71 -28.77 22.94
CA GLN A 206 11.23 -27.47 23.38
C GLN A 206 10.12 -26.56 23.94
N ALA A 207 8.96 -26.51 23.28
CA ALA A 207 7.82 -25.73 23.76
C ALA A 207 7.26 -26.27 25.09
N MET A 208 7.15 -27.60 25.18
CA MET A 208 6.69 -28.33 26.35
C MET A 208 7.55 -28.07 27.59
N SER A 209 8.86 -28.00 27.42
CA SER A 209 9.82 -27.75 28.51
C SER A 209 9.52 -26.45 29.28
N GLY A 210 8.91 -25.46 28.62
CA GLY A 210 8.53 -24.20 29.25
C GLY A 210 7.32 -24.28 30.18
N ILE A 211 6.46 -25.28 30.03
CA ILE A 211 5.19 -25.39 30.79
C ILE A 211 5.21 -26.44 31.91
N VAL A 212 6.21 -27.34 31.93
CA VAL A 212 6.25 -28.51 32.82
C VAL A 212 6.01 -28.13 34.28
N TYR A 213 6.79 -27.20 34.81
CA TYR A 213 6.69 -26.80 36.23
C TYR A 213 5.32 -26.18 36.58
N ALA A 214 4.75 -25.39 35.67
CA ALA A 214 3.46 -24.74 35.89
C ALA A 214 2.30 -25.75 35.83
N ALA A 215 2.38 -26.73 34.92
CA ALA A 215 1.42 -27.81 34.80
C ALA A 215 1.48 -28.75 36.01
N GLU A 216 2.69 -29.16 36.43
CA GLU A 216 2.89 -30.01 37.62
C GLU A 216 2.34 -29.36 38.89
N LYS A 217 2.59 -28.05 39.08
CA LYS A 217 2.04 -27.30 40.23
C LYS A 217 0.51 -27.32 40.29
N LYS A 218 -0.16 -27.45 39.14
CA LYS A 218 -1.61 -27.57 39.02
C LYS A 218 -2.09 -29.01 38.87
N GLU A 219 -1.20 -30.00 38.92
CA GLU A 219 -1.51 -31.41 38.67
C GLU A 219 -2.20 -31.64 37.31
N ILE A 220 -1.83 -30.85 36.30
CA ILE A 220 -2.39 -30.96 34.93
C ILE A 220 -1.64 -32.04 34.16
N VAL A 221 -2.36 -32.95 33.51
CA VAL A 221 -1.78 -33.98 32.64
C VAL A 221 -1.58 -33.42 31.24
N VAL A 222 -0.35 -33.51 30.72
CA VAL A 222 -0.03 -33.07 29.35
C VAL A 222 0.48 -34.26 28.53
N SER A 223 -0.17 -34.53 27.41
CA SER A 223 0.19 -35.60 26.47
C SER A 223 0.51 -35.03 25.09
N VAL A 224 1.53 -35.60 24.43
CA VAL A 224 1.91 -35.26 23.06
C VAL A 224 1.67 -36.47 22.16
N ASP A 225 0.84 -36.29 21.13
CA ASP A 225 0.64 -37.26 20.06
C ASP A 225 1.29 -36.72 18.78
N CYS A 226 2.57 -37.05 18.58
CA CYS A 226 3.37 -36.60 17.45
C CYS A 226 4.35 -37.70 17.03
N PRO A 227 4.35 -38.15 15.76
CA PRO A 227 5.34 -39.11 15.27
C PRO A 227 6.77 -38.55 15.37
N GLU A 228 7.70 -39.31 15.94
CA GLU A 228 9.09 -38.87 16.18
C GLU A 228 9.88 -38.58 14.90
N ASP A 229 9.51 -39.21 13.79
CA ASP A 229 10.15 -39.10 12.48
C ASP A 229 9.52 -38.02 11.58
N LEU A 230 8.44 -37.38 12.04
CA LEU A 230 7.76 -36.33 11.28
C LEU A 230 8.67 -35.11 11.08
N THR A 231 9.09 -34.91 9.83
CA THR A 231 9.94 -33.80 9.42
C THR A 231 9.13 -32.80 8.59
N VAL A 232 9.16 -31.53 8.98
CA VAL A 232 8.43 -30.45 8.29
C VAL A 232 9.34 -29.24 8.09
N PHE A 233 9.08 -28.46 7.04
CA PHE A 233 9.77 -27.18 6.81
C PHE A 233 9.21 -26.10 7.74
N HIS A 234 9.96 -25.74 8.77
CA HIS A 234 9.56 -24.75 9.75
C HIS A 234 10.78 -24.04 10.36
N ASP A 235 10.53 -22.94 11.06
CA ASP A 235 11.53 -22.27 11.88
C ASP A 235 11.35 -22.76 13.31
N SER A 236 12.23 -23.66 13.78
CA SER A 236 12.07 -24.31 15.09
C SER A 236 11.95 -23.32 16.24
N LYS A 237 12.64 -22.18 16.18
CA LYS A 237 12.61 -21.17 17.24
C LYS A 237 11.23 -20.52 17.31
N TRP A 238 10.75 -19.96 16.21
CA TRP A 238 9.47 -19.24 16.20
C TRP A 238 8.26 -20.17 16.32
N THR A 239 8.36 -21.38 15.77
CA THR A 239 7.31 -22.40 15.95
C THR A 239 7.25 -22.89 17.39
N SER A 240 8.39 -23.17 18.05
CA SER A 240 8.39 -23.53 19.47
C SER A 240 7.82 -22.42 20.34
N GLU A 241 8.16 -21.15 20.06
CA GLU A 241 7.61 -20.00 20.79
C GLU A 241 6.09 -19.86 20.62
N ALA A 242 5.57 -20.05 19.40
CA ALA A 242 4.14 -20.04 19.15
C ALA A 242 3.41 -21.16 19.89
N LEU A 243 3.97 -22.39 19.87
CA LEU A 243 3.42 -23.52 20.62
C LEU A 243 3.45 -23.27 22.13
N PHE A 244 4.57 -22.73 22.65
CA PHE A 244 4.70 -22.38 24.06
C PHE A 244 3.61 -21.39 24.49
N ASN A 245 3.34 -20.34 23.70
CA ASN A 245 2.30 -19.37 24.02
C ASN A 245 0.89 -20.01 24.11
N LEU A 246 0.60 -21.00 23.27
CA LEU A 246 -0.67 -21.74 23.34
C LEU A 246 -0.73 -22.65 24.58
N LEU A 247 0.36 -23.37 24.85
CA LEU A 247 0.46 -24.29 25.98
C LEU A 247 0.43 -23.54 27.33
N ASP A 248 1.13 -22.42 27.44
CA ASP A 248 1.14 -21.56 28.63
C ASP A 248 -0.27 -21.01 28.92
N ASN A 249 -0.99 -20.60 27.88
CA ASN A 249 -2.40 -20.24 28.00
C ASN A 249 -3.25 -21.43 28.46
N ALA A 250 -3.07 -22.62 27.87
CA ALA A 250 -3.80 -23.81 28.30
C ALA A 250 -3.58 -24.10 29.79
N VAL A 251 -2.33 -24.12 30.27
CA VAL A 251 -2.02 -24.33 31.68
C VAL A 251 -2.61 -23.24 32.58
N LYS A 252 -2.62 -21.97 32.14
CA LYS A 252 -3.20 -20.86 32.91
C LYS A 252 -4.71 -21.03 33.11
N TYR A 253 -5.44 -21.44 32.08
CA TYR A 253 -6.91 -21.49 32.10
C TYR A 253 -7.50 -22.86 32.44
N THR A 254 -6.71 -23.94 32.38
CA THR A 254 -7.14 -25.25 32.88
C THR A 254 -7.15 -25.27 34.42
N PRO A 255 -8.24 -25.76 35.05
CA PRO A 255 -8.32 -25.98 36.50
C PRO A 255 -7.28 -27.00 37.00
N ALA A 256 -7.09 -27.08 38.31
CA ALA A 256 -6.21 -28.09 38.89
C ALA A 256 -6.76 -29.51 38.70
N GLY A 257 -5.89 -30.47 38.41
CA GLY A 257 -6.26 -31.88 38.15
C GLY A 257 -6.84 -32.15 36.75
N GLY A 258 -6.70 -31.21 35.82
CA GLY A 258 -7.23 -31.27 34.45
C GLY A 258 -6.29 -31.86 33.41
#